data_AF-A0A0Q4DDR8-F1
#
_entry.id   AF-A0A0Q4DDR8-F1
#
_cell.length_a   1.000
_cell.length_b   1.000
_cell.length_c   1.000
_cell.angle_alpha   90.00
_cell.angle_beta   90.00
_cell.angle_gamma   90.00
#
_symmetry.space_group_name_H-M   'P 1'
#
loop_
_entity.id
_entity.type
_entity.pdbx_description
1 polymer ?
#
loop_
_entity_poly.entity_id
_entity_poly.type
_entity_poly.pdbx_seq_one_letter_code
_entity_poly.pdbx_strand_id
1 'polypeptide(L)'
;MIRRVLVLLPVLAMSGCGSAPPCSTEIVHKAFDRGSDRYALVEARDCGATTDTATIVKLGRSILPTDTLTEVFVADSDHGATDLQRAGNIGISVVWPRPGVLSIADASKARVFRREPSAEGASITYIASDPLILPSVP
;
A
#
# COMPACT_ATOMS: atom_id res chain seq x y z
N MET A 1 62.39 -29.03 -17.06
CA MET A 1 62.14 -27.79 -16.30
C MET A 1 60.78 -27.23 -16.71
N ILE A 2 59.71 -27.49 -15.93
CA ILE A 2 58.35 -27.01 -16.22
C ILE A 2 58.08 -25.78 -15.36
N ARG A 3 57.97 -24.63 -16.02
CA ARG A 3 57.74 -23.31 -15.40
C ARG A 3 56.24 -23.17 -15.10
N ARG A 4 55.83 -23.47 -13.88
CA ARG A 4 54.45 -23.24 -13.41
C ARG A 4 54.26 -21.73 -13.21
N VAL A 5 53.60 -21.08 -14.16
CA VAL A 5 53.15 -19.69 -14.02
C VAL A 5 51.86 -19.73 -13.20
N LEU A 6 51.96 -19.35 -11.93
CA LEU A 6 50.83 -19.20 -11.03
C LEU A 6 50.13 -17.88 -11.36
N VAL A 7 49.07 -17.93 -12.17
CA VAL A 7 48.23 -16.77 -12.48
C VAL A 7 47.29 -16.55 -11.29
N LEU A 8 47.61 -15.56 -10.44
CA LEU A 8 46.66 -15.05 -9.45
C LEU A 8 45.60 -14.22 -10.18
N LEU A 9 44.38 -14.75 -10.28
CA LEU A 9 43.20 -13.96 -10.63
C LEU A 9 42.81 -13.08 -9.42
N PRO A 10 42.70 -11.75 -9.57
CA PRO A 10 42.07 -10.92 -8.55
C PRO A 10 40.55 -11.12 -8.63
N VAL A 11 39.98 -11.75 -7.61
CA VAL A 11 38.52 -11.81 -7.40
C VAL A 11 38.07 -10.40 -7.02
N LEU A 12 37.60 -9.62 -8.00
CA LEU A 12 36.83 -8.40 -7.72
C LEU A 12 35.48 -8.82 -7.12
N ALA A 13 35.41 -8.84 -5.79
CA ALA A 13 34.15 -8.88 -5.06
C ALA A 13 33.47 -7.51 -5.23
N MET A 14 32.59 -7.38 -6.22
CA MET A 14 31.66 -6.25 -6.27
C MET A 14 30.58 -6.50 -5.21
N SER A 15 30.84 -6.07 -3.97
CA SER A 15 29.79 -5.88 -2.98
C SER A 15 28.94 -4.68 -3.42
N GLY A 16 27.84 -4.95 -4.11
CA GLY A 16 26.81 -3.95 -4.36
C GLY A 16 26.19 -3.53 -3.02
N CYS A 17 26.61 -2.40 -2.47
CA CYS A 17 25.91 -1.73 -1.38
C CYS A 17 24.62 -1.10 -1.92
N GLY A 18 23.57 -1.90 -2.04
CA GLY A 18 22.20 -1.40 -2.16
C GLY A 18 21.64 -1.10 -0.78
N SER A 19 22.18 -0.12 -0.06
CA SER A 19 21.67 0.32 1.24
C SER A 19 20.58 1.38 1.07
N ALA A 20 19.58 1.13 0.22
CA ALA A 20 18.33 1.85 0.37
C ALA A 20 17.73 1.42 1.72
N PRO A 21 17.24 2.34 2.57
CA PRO A 21 16.55 1.94 3.79
C PRO A 21 15.41 0.99 3.40
N PRO A 22 15.21 -0.11 4.14
CA PRO A 22 14.11 -1.02 3.86
C PRO A 22 12.81 -0.21 3.92
N CYS A 23 11.93 -0.36 2.92
CA CYS A 23 10.62 0.27 2.96
C CYS A 23 9.93 -0.11 4.27
N SER A 24 9.52 0.90 5.03
CA SER A 24 8.73 0.72 6.24
C SER A 24 7.25 0.71 5.86
N THR A 25 6.47 -0.12 6.54
CA THR A 25 5.02 -0.17 6.36
C THR A 25 4.36 -0.16 7.73
N GLU A 26 3.40 0.74 7.90
CA GLU A 26 2.58 0.86 9.10
C GLU A 26 1.12 0.52 8.76
N ILE A 27 0.50 -0.35 9.56
CA ILE A 27 -0.93 -0.64 9.43
C ILE A 27 -1.72 0.49 10.08
N VAL A 28 -2.54 1.17 9.27
CA VAL A 28 -3.38 2.29 9.72
C VAL A 28 -4.75 1.80 10.19
N HIS A 29 -5.38 0.90 9.43
CA HIS A 29 -6.74 0.46 9.70
C HIS A 29 -7.05 -0.92 9.12
N LYS A 30 -7.99 -1.64 9.74
CA LYS A 30 -8.57 -2.89 9.23
C LYS A 30 -10.09 -2.79 9.25
N ALA A 31 -10.73 -3.04 8.11
CA ALA A 31 -12.18 -3.07 7.95
C ALA A 31 -12.65 -4.46 7.54
N PHE A 32 -13.51 -5.09 8.33
CA PHE A 32 -14.00 -6.45 8.09
C PHE A 32 -15.36 -6.45 7.39
N ASP A 33 -15.50 -7.31 6.39
CA ASP A 33 -16.76 -7.51 5.68
C ASP A 33 -17.74 -8.30 6.55
N ARG A 34 -18.94 -7.78 6.74
CA ARG A 34 -19.95 -8.48 7.54
C ARG A 34 -20.49 -9.67 6.76
N GLY A 35 -20.35 -10.88 7.31
CA GLY A 35 -20.90 -12.11 6.71
C GLY A 35 -19.95 -12.84 5.76
N SER A 36 -18.67 -12.45 5.69
CA SER A 36 -17.62 -13.23 5.04
C SER A 36 -16.31 -13.17 5.86
N ASP A 37 -15.26 -13.83 5.37
CA ASP A 37 -13.90 -13.73 5.92
C ASP A 37 -13.06 -12.64 5.24
N ARG A 38 -13.66 -11.79 4.39
CA ARG A 38 -12.95 -10.69 3.73
C ARG A 38 -12.63 -9.57 4.70
N TYR A 39 -11.49 -8.93 4.47
CA TYR A 39 -11.16 -7.68 5.12
C TYR A 39 -10.30 -6.79 4.22
N ALA A 40 -10.49 -5.49 4.37
CA ALA A 40 -9.63 -4.48 3.77
C ALA A 40 -8.61 -4.00 4.82
N LEU A 41 -7.37 -3.82 4.39
CA LEU A 41 -6.25 -3.36 5.18
C LEU A 41 -5.73 -2.06 4.59
N VAL A 42 -5.68 -1.01 5.41
CA VAL A 42 -5.08 0.28 5.05
C VAL A 42 -3.67 0.32 5.64
N GLU A 43 -2.70 0.62 4.79
CA GLU A 43 -1.29 0.74 5.16
C GLU A 43 -0.73 2.08 4.67
N ALA A 44 0.20 2.62 5.44
CA ALA A 44 1.10 3.68 5.04
C ALA A 44 2.47 3.05 4.72
N ARG A 45 3.00 3.28 3.51
CA ARG A 45 4.30 2.75 3.07
C ARG A 45 5.26 3.89 2.78
N ASP A 46 6.37 3.93 3.50
CA ASP A 46 7.46 4.87 3.30
C ASP A 46 8.73 4.12 2.88
N CYS A 47 9.21 4.40 1.66
CA CYS A 47 10.40 3.82 1.08
C CYS A 47 11.62 4.76 1.11
N GLY A 48 11.55 5.87 1.85
CA GLY A 48 12.63 6.86 1.93
C GLY A 48 12.89 7.58 0.61
N ALA A 49 11.95 7.55 -0.33
CA ALA A 49 12.03 8.32 -1.55
C ALA A 49 11.75 9.81 -1.26
N THR A 50 12.21 10.70 -2.13
CA THR A 50 11.87 12.13 -2.11
C THR A 50 10.38 12.42 -2.36
N THR A 51 9.55 11.39 -2.44
CA THR A 51 8.11 11.41 -2.69
C THR A 51 7.37 10.94 -1.43
N ASP A 52 6.19 11.49 -1.20
CA ASP A 52 5.39 11.28 0.00
C ASP A 52 5.10 9.79 0.31
N THR A 53 4.72 9.53 1.56
CA THR A 53 4.27 8.22 2.02
C THR A 53 3.07 7.74 1.19
N ALA A 54 3.15 6.51 0.67
CA ALA A 54 2.06 5.92 -0.09
C ALA A 54 0.96 5.39 0.85
N THR A 55 -0.29 5.72 0.55
CA THR A 55 -1.48 5.13 1.17
C THR A 55 -1.97 3.98 0.32
N ILE A 56 -2.06 2.80 0.91
CA ILE A 56 -2.37 1.57 0.21
C ILE A 56 -3.59 0.93 0.88
N VAL A 57 -4.58 0.56 0.08
CA VAL A 57 -5.66 -0.35 0.51
C VAL A 57 -5.44 -1.70 -0.14
N LYS A 58 -5.34 -2.73 0.70
CA LYS A 58 -5.26 -4.13 0.30
C LYS A 58 -6.55 -4.85 0.66
N LEU A 59 -6.94 -5.83 -0.13
CA LEU A 59 -8.11 -6.66 0.09
C LEU A 59 -7.73 -8.15 0.05
N GLY A 60 -8.27 -8.92 0.99
CA GLY A 60 -8.08 -10.38 1.02
C GLY A 60 -8.91 -11.04 2.09
N ARG A 61 -8.52 -12.26 2.44
CA ARG A 61 -9.21 -13.11 3.43
C ARG A 61 -8.44 -13.18 4.72
N SER A 62 -9.13 -13.19 5.86
CA SER A 62 -8.52 -13.15 7.19
C SER A 62 -7.64 -14.35 7.52
N ILE A 63 -7.84 -15.48 6.83
CA ILE A 63 -7.02 -16.69 6.97
C ILE A 63 -5.68 -16.60 6.22
N LEU A 64 -5.57 -15.67 5.26
CA LEU A 64 -4.40 -15.54 4.42
C LEU A 64 -3.39 -14.54 5.02
N PRO A 65 -2.08 -14.77 4.82
CA PRO A 65 -1.04 -13.81 5.20
C PRO A 65 -1.22 -12.42 4.57
N THR A 66 -0.83 -11.36 5.28
CA THR A 66 -1.03 -9.96 4.85
C THR A 66 -0.24 -9.56 3.60
N ASP A 67 0.85 -10.26 3.30
CA ASP A 67 1.66 -10.08 2.08
C ASP A 67 1.01 -10.70 0.83
N THR A 68 -0.02 -11.55 1.00
CA THR A 68 -0.77 -12.17 -0.11
C THR A 68 -2.02 -11.38 -0.52
N LEU A 69 -2.34 -10.29 0.18
CA LEU A 69 -3.51 -9.48 -0.12
C LEU A 69 -3.34 -8.70 -1.42
N THR A 70 -4.44 -8.52 -2.15
CA THR A 70 -4.46 -7.76 -3.40
C THR A 70 -4.47 -6.27 -3.11
N GLU A 71 -3.48 -5.50 -3.61
CA GLU A 71 -3.53 -4.03 -3.58
C GLU A 71 -4.64 -3.54 -4.53
N VAL A 72 -5.65 -2.85 -3.98
CA VAL A 72 -6.82 -2.36 -4.75
C VAL A 72 -6.86 -0.85 -4.88
N PHE A 73 -6.11 -0.13 -4.04
CA PHE A 73 -5.98 1.31 -4.10
C PHE A 73 -4.57 1.71 -3.68
N VAL A 74 -3.95 2.62 -4.42
CA VAL A 74 -2.64 3.19 -4.11
C VAL A 74 -2.68 4.67 -4.47
N ALA A 75 -2.39 5.54 -3.51
CA ALA A 75 -2.33 6.98 -3.72
C ALA A 75 -1.27 7.63 -2.81
N ASP A 76 -0.79 8.81 -3.20
CA ASP A 76 0.04 9.69 -2.37
C ASP A 76 -0.59 11.08 -2.27
N SER A 77 0.03 11.99 -1.52
CA SER A 77 -0.51 13.33 -1.31
C SER A 77 -0.32 14.29 -2.48
N ASP A 78 0.20 13.83 -3.62
CA ASP A 78 0.60 14.66 -4.76
C ASP A 78 1.51 15.83 -4.35
N HIS A 79 2.68 15.53 -3.80
CA HIS A 79 3.64 16.55 -3.36
C HIS A 79 3.07 17.49 -2.28
N GLY A 80 2.24 16.95 -1.37
CA GLY A 80 1.61 17.70 -0.29
C GLY A 80 0.35 18.50 -0.68
N ALA A 81 -0.32 18.17 -1.78
CA ALA A 81 -1.60 18.78 -2.18
C ALA A 81 -2.75 18.46 -1.22
N THR A 82 -2.64 17.38 -0.43
CA THR A 82 -3.54 17.04 0.69
C THR A 82 -2.77 16.92 2.00
N ASP A 83 -3.44 17.28 3.10
CA ASP A 83 -2.93 17.05 4.45
C ASP A 83 -2.75 15.56 4.72
N LEU A 84 -1.70 15.25 5.46
CA LEU A 84 -1.38 13.89 5.91
C LEU A 84 -1.98 13.61 7.29
N GLN A 85 -2.32 12.35 7.53
CA GLN A 85 -2.71 11.84 8.83
C GLN A 85 -1.49 11.39 9.64
N ARG A 86 -1.73 10.89 10.87
CA ARG A 86 -0.68 10.54 11.83
C ARG A 86 0.40 9.60 11.28
N ALA A 87 0.01 8.61 10.46
CA ALA A 87 0.94 7.63 9.89
C ALA A 87 1.54 8.09 8.55
N GLY A 88 1.39 9.36 8.18
CA GLY A 88 1.85 9.90 6.89
C GLY A 88 0.94 9.56 5.70
N ASN A 89 -0.14 8.78 5.90
CA ASN A 89 -1.12 8.49 4.86
C ASN A 89 -1.99 9.72 4.54
N ILE A 90 -2.56 9.77 3.33
CA ILE A 90 -3.59 10.75 2.97
C ILE A 90 -4.86 10.53 3.81
N GLY A 91 -5.74 11.54 3.84
CA GLY A 91 -7.10 11.35 4.33
C GLY A 91 -7.80 10.20 3.61
N ILE A 92 -8.14 9.15 4.34
CA ILE A 92 -8.80 7.96 3.80
C ILE A 92 -9.79 7.36 4.81
N SER A 93 -10.92 6.85 4.32
CA SER A 93 -11.88 6.07 5.10
C SER A 93 -12.28 4.84 4.31
N VAL A 94 -12.21 3.67 4.95
CA VAL A 94 -12.50 2.38 4.33
C VAL A 94 -13.54 1.65 5.16
N VAL A 95 -14.70 1.38 4.58
CA VAL A 95 -15.81 0.73 5.28
C VAL A 95 -16.54 -0.26 4.37
N TRP A 96 -17.21 -1.22 5.00
CA TRP A 96 -18.11 -2.17 4.34
C TRP A 96 -19.56 -1.75 4.60
N PRO A 97 -20.19 -0.94 3.73
CA PRO A 97 -21.59 -0.55 3.90
C PRO A 97 -22.55 -1.73 3.86
N ARG A 98 -22.20 -2.80 3.13
CA ARG A 98 -23.00 -4.04 3.08
C ARG A 98 -22.10 -5.22 2.66
N PRO A 99 -22.55 -6.48 2.89
CA PRO A 99 -21.77 -7.65 2.55
C PRO A 99 -21.25 -7.62 1.11
N GLY A 100 -19.93 -7.76 0.93
CA GLY A 100 -19.29 -7.80 -0.40
C GLY A 100 -19.19 -6.46 -1.13
N VAL A 101 -19.51 -5.34 -0.49
CA VAL A 101 -19.30 -4.00 -1.04
C VAL A 101 -18.36 -3.22 -0.17
N LEU A 102 -17.19 -2.88 -0.71
CA LEU A 102 -16.20 -2.02 -0.08
C LEU A 102 -16.42 -0.58 -0.55
N SER A 103 -16.38 0.38 0.38
CA SER A 103 -16.38 1.80 0.07
C SER A 103 -15.09 2.44 0.57
N ILE A 104 -14.38 3.12 -0.33
CA ILE A 104 -13.13 3.83 -0.07
C ILE A 104 -13.38 5.32 -0.35
N ALA A 105 -13.39 6.14 0.70
CA ALA A 105 -13.34 7.59 0.54
C ALA A 105 -11.90 8.07 0.65
N ASP A 106 -11.48 8.93 -0.27
CA ASP A 106 -10.12 9.47 -0.39
C ASP A 106 -10.12 11.00 -0.53
N ALA A 107 -9.01 11.63 -0.11
CA ALA A 107 -8.80 13.06 -0.28
C ALA A 107 -8.76 13.40 -1.78
N SER A 108 -9.58 14.34 -2.22
CA SER A 108 -9.78 14.63 -3.66
C SER A 108 -8.54 15.15 -4.38
N LYS A 109 -7.60 15.74 -3.64
CA LYS A 109 -6.33 16.24 -4.16
C LYS A 109 -5.20 15.20 -4.15
N ALA A 110 -5.43 14.00 -3.64
CA ALA A 110 -4.45 12.92 -3.69
C ALA A 110 -4.22 12.47 -5.13
N ARG A 111 -2.98 12.08 -5.43
CA ARG A 111 -2.66 11.46 -6.73
C ARG A 111 -2.82 9.95 -6.61
N VAL A 112 -3.74 9.42 -7.41
CA VAL A 112 -4.10 7.99 -7.41
C VAL A 112 -3.33 7.25 -8.49
N PHE A 113 -2.60 6.21 -8.10
CA PHE A 113 -1.84 5.33 -9.01
C PHE A 113 -2.57 4.02 -9.32
N ARG A 114 -3.41 3.54 -8.40
CA ARG A 114 -4.19 2.32 -8.56
C ARG A 114 -5.60 2.49 -8.01
N ARG A 115 -6.59 1.96 -8.74
CA ARG A 115 -8.00 1.97 -8.37
C ARG A 115 -8.75 0.81 -9.04
N GLU A 116 -8.84 -0.32 -8.35
CA GLU A 116 -9.49 -1.52 -8.87
C GLU A 116 -11.01 -1.47 -8.66
N PRO A 117 -11.84 -1.84 -9.65
CA PRO A 117 -13.30 -1.83 -9.48
C PRO A 117 -13.81 -2.98 -8.58
N SER A 118 -13.00 -4.02 -8.41
CA SER A 118 -13.35 -5.22 -7.64
C SER A 118 -12.11 -6.08 -7.36
N ALA A 119 -12.12 -6.82 -6.25
CA ALA A 119 -11.18 -7.90 -5.97
C ALA A 119 -11.79 -8.87 -4.96
N GLU A 120 -11.31 -10.11 -4.90
CA GLU A 120 -11.73 -11.10 -3.88
C GLU A 120 -13.25 -11.36 -3.80
N GLY A 121 -13.97 -11.13 -4.90
CA GLY A 121 -15.42 -11.24 -4.95
C GLY A 121 -16.18 -10.11 -4.24
N ALA A 122 -15.53 -8.99 -3.96
CA ALA A 122 -16.15 -7.75 -3.52
C ALA A 122 -16.12 -6.69 -4.63
N SER A 123 -17.19 -5.90 -4.74
CA SER A 123 -17.21 -4.69 -5.56
C SER A 123 -16.69 -3.49 -4.76
N ILE A 124 -15.96 -2.58 -5.40
CA ILE A 124 -15.36 -1.42 -4.74
C ILE A 124 -15.97 -0.13 -5.28
N THR A 125 -16.41 0.71 -4.36
CA THR A 125 -16.95 2.05 -4.63
C THR A 125 -16.01 3.09 -4.05
N TYR A 126 -15.94 4.25 -4.71
CA TYR A 126 -14.97 5.27 -4.35
C TYR A 126 -15.59 6.66 -4.28
N ILE A 127 -15.17 7.45 -3.30
CA ILE A 127 -15.66 8.82 -3.07
C ILE A 127 -14.45 9.74 -2.85
N ALA A 128 -14.10 10.54 -3.86
CA ALA A 128 -13.06 11.55 -3.73
C ALA A 128 -13.68 12.86 -3.21
N SER A 129 -13.20 13.40 -2.09
CA SER A 129 -13.75 14.62 -1.48
C SER A 129 -12.76 15.36 -0.58
N ASP A 130 -12.92 16.68 -0.45
CA ASP A 130 -12.23 17.52 0.55
C ASP A 130 -13.22 18.56 1.11
N PRO A 131 -13.54 18.57 2.42
CA PRO A 131 -13.08 17.62 3.44
C PRO A 131 -13.62 16.21 3.18
N LEU A 132 -12.95 15.21 3.78
CA LEU A 132 -13.27 13.80 3.58
C LEU A 132 -14.73 13.48 3.97
N ILE A 133 -15.54 13.07 2.99
CA ILE A 133 -16.91 12.59 3.20
C ILE A 133 -16.83 11.10 3.58
N LEU A 134 -17.23 10.78 4.81
CA LEU A 134 -17.23 9.40 5.28
C LEU A 134 -18.36 8.61 4.62
N PRO A 135 -18.11 7.38 4.12
CA PRO A 135 -19.17 6.55 3.60
C PRO A 135 -20.11 6.13 4.74
N SER A 136 -21.43 6.14 4.47
CA SER A 136 -22.43 5.74 5.45
C SER A 136 -22.34 4.23 5.74
N VAL A 137 -22.21 3.85 7.01
CA VAL A 137 -22.37 2.47 7.47
C VAL A 137 -23.79 2.33 8.02
N PRO A 138 -24.64 1.45 7.46
CA PRO A 138 -25.95 1.15 8.05
C PRO A 138 -25.83 0.37 9.36
#